data_AF-A0A7E4UMD9-F1
#
_entry.id   AF-A0A7E4UMD9-F1
#
_cell.length_a   1.000
_cell.length_b   1.000
_cell.length_c   1.000
_cell.angle_alpha   90.00
_cell.angle_beta   90.00
_cell.angle_gamma   90.00
#
_symmetry.space_group_name_H-M   'P 1'
#
loop_
_entity.id
_entity.type
_entity.pdbx_description
1 polymer ?
#
loop_
_entity_poly.entity_id
_entity_poly.type
_entity_poly.pdbx_seq_one_letter_code
_entity_poly.pdbx_strand_id
1 'polypeptide(L)'
;MSQLPVESNLKGVDAKNGILYFFIRPIFEVNSELVTLIAVTSFLFMLNLYFTTVPIQFVNRYIYLTQFHAMDIEIHMKMSCSAVIASALLSLSIFVAFHDSEERYKASLTTLQSDPFYADEIPPFITCNNRSQFLIMYFAAIITLAIAVGGVIVYCNKHVYDRLSRIKKFIRKDTVKAAQQISNVLIVQVFVMLVFYFAPTIVLIGGVYTSLSDMTVVLMLIIPVLQLAPVVNAVAAIVLIKCYRERMTCNGVNSVTNFGRDIVSENVSIPPFECEADQRVPSVDESTV
;
A
#
# COMPACT_ATOMS: atom_id res chain seq x y z
N MET A 1 -49.26 16.70 13.12
CA MET A 1 -48.35 16.61 11.95
C MET A 1 -46.95 16.43 12.50
N SER A 2 -46.53 15.17 12.66
CA SER A 2 -45.16 14.80 13.00
C SER A 2 -44.29 15.12 11.79
N GLN A 3 -43.44 16.13 11.89
CA GLN A 3 -42.41 16.39 10.90
C GLN A 3 -41.60 15.10 10.76
N LEU A 4 -41.55 14.56 9.54
CA LEU A 4 -40.61 13.51 9.17
C LEU A 4 -39.22 13.95 9.68
N PRO A 5 -38.47 13.08 10.38
CA PRO A 5 -37.12 13.41 10.78
C PRO A 5 -36.39 13.78 9.50
N VAL A 6 -35.95 15.04 9.44
CA VAL A 6 -35.02 15.50 8.42
C VAL A 6 -33.93 14.44 8.42
N GLU A 7 -33.79 13.72 7.30
CA GLU A 7 -32.62 12.91 7.02
C GLU A 7 -31.44 13.88 7.10
N SER A 8 -30.94 14.02 8.31
CA SER A 8 -29.84 14.86 8.69
C SER A 8 -28.71 14.43 7.78
N ASN A 9 -28.28 15.34 6.90
CA ASN A 9 -27.06 15.24 6.11
C ASN A 9 -25.88 15.07 7.09
N LEU A 10 -25.74 13.86 7.63
CA LEU A 10 -24.84 13.55 8.71
C LEU A 10 -23.45 13.57 8.11
N LYS A 11 -22.73 14.65 8.37
CA LYS A 11 -21.35 14.80 7.94
C LYS A 11 -20.54 13.71 8.66
N GLY A 12 -19.88 12.82 7.90
CA GLY A 12 -19.03 11.76 8.47
C GLY A 12 -17.76 12.27 9.17
N VAL A 13 -17.44 13.55 8.97
CA VAL A 13 -16.36 14.28 9.62
C VAL A 13 -16.83 15.74 9.72
N ASP A 14 -16.38 16.53 10.69
CA ASP A 14 -16.59 17.97 10.74
C ASP A 14 -15.33 18.64 11.29
N ALA A 15 -15.12 19.92 10.99
CA ALA A 15 -13.96 20.67 11.42
C ALA A 15 -14.40 21.99 12.05
N LYS A 16 -14.23 22.12 13.37
CA LYS A 16 -14.58 23.36 14.10
C LYS A 16 -13.42 23.78 14.98
N ASN A 17 -13.04 25.05 14.89
CA ASN A 17 -11.97 25.66 15.72
C ASN A 17 -10.62 24.90 15.67
N GLY A 18 -10.29 24.27 14.54
CA GLY A 18 -9.06 23.46 14.39
C GLY A 18 -9.14 22.06 15.03
N ILE A 19 -10.31 21.67 15.54
CA ILE A 19 -10.59 20.31 15.99
C ILE A 19 -11.30 19.58 14.86
N LEU A 20 -10.78 18.41 14.52
CA LEU A 20 -11.42 17.48 13.60
C LEU A 20 -12.30 16.52 14.41
N TYR A 21 -13.56 16.40 14.02
CA TYR A 21 -14.56 15.51 14.59
C TYR A 21 -14.82 14.41 13.58
N PHE A 22 -14.49 13.17 13.91
CA PHE A 22 -14.77 12.02 13.05
C PHE A 22 -16.03 11.34 13.55
N PHE A 23 -17.14 11.50 12.83
CA PHE A 23 -18.42 10.91 13.19
C PHE A 23 -18.53 9.52 12.57
N ILE A 24 -18.58 8.49 13.41
CA ILE A 24 -18.67 7.13 12.95
C ILE A 24 -20.07 6.63 13.28
N ARG A 25 -20.91 6.50 12.24
CA ARG A 25 -22.14 5.73 12.36
C ARG A 25 -21.73 4.28 12.58
N PRO A 26 -22.03 3.70 13.74
CA PRO A 26 -21.64 2.33 13.94
C PRO A 26 -22.62 1.45 13.13
N ILE A 27 -22.10 0.42 12.46
CA ILE A 27 -22.94 -0.59 11.78
C ILE A 27 -23.72 -1.42 12.82
N PHE A 28 -23.29 -1.36 14.08
CA PHE A 28 -23.88 -2.01 15.24
C PHE A 28 -24.16 -0.94 16.30
N GLU A 29 -25.29 -0.97 17.02
CA GLU A 29 -25.71 0.05 18.00
C GLU A 29 -24.78 0.23 19.23
N VAL A 30 -23.57 -0.32 19.22
CA VAL A 30 -22.64 -0.27 20.35
C VAL A 30 -21.82 1.03 20.29
N ASN A 31 -22.32 2.03 21.01
CA ASN A 31 -21.79 3.38 21.20
C ASN A 31 -20.50 3.44 22.04
N SER A 32 -19.41 2.76 21.67
CA SER A 32 -18.13 2.96 22.36
C SER A 32 -17.06 3.54 21.45
N GLU A 33 -16.48 4.66 21.89
CA GLU A 33 -15.29 5.30 21.32
C GLU A 33 -14.17 4.27 21.11
N LEU A 34 -14.02 3.34 22.06
CA LEU A 34 -13.03 2.26 21.99
C LEU A 34 -13.25 1.32 20.80
N VAL A 35 -14.49 0.87 20.56
CA VAL A 35 -14.82 0.00 19.41
C VAL A 35 -14.50 0.71 18.10
N THR A 36 -14.83 2.00 18.05
CA THR A 36 -14.59 2.86 16.91
C THR A 36 -13.09 3.02 16.63
N LEU A 37 -12.29 3.29 17.67
CA LEU A 37 -10.85 3.43 17.58
C LEU A 37 -10.16 2.11 17.19
N ILE A 38 -10.64 0.98 17.72
CA ILE A 38 -10.19 -0.36 17.31
C ILE A 38 -10.47 -0.58 15.83
N ALA A 39 -11.68 -0.29 15.34
CA ALA A 39 -12.04 -0.48 13.93
C ALA A 39 -11.17 0.37 12.99
N VAL A 40 -10.96 1.65 13.32
CA VAL A 40 -10.07 2.56 12.57
C VAL A 40 -8.63 2.04 12.59
N THR A 41 -8.14 1.59 13.74
CA THR A 41 -6.78 1.06 13.88
C THR A 41 -6.58 -0.22 13.07
N SER A 42 -7.53 -1.15 13.13
CA SER A 42 -7.51 -2.38 12.33
C SER A 42 -7.55 -2.09 10.84
N PHE A 43 -8.38 -1.13 10.42
CA PHE A 43 -8.44 -0.70 9.03
C PHE A 43 -7.08 -0.14 8.55
N LEU A 44 -6.48 0.77 9.32
CA LEU A 44 -5.19 1.37 8.98
C LEU A 44 -4.04 0.36 9.04
N PHE A 45 -4.12 -0.64 9.93
CA PHE A 45 -3.18 -1.76 9.95
C PHE A 45 -3.21 -2.56 8.66
N MET A 46 -4.40 -2.95 8.19
CA MET A 46 -4.54 -3.68 6.92
C MET A 46 -4.03 -2.86 5.74
N LEU A 47 -4.29 -1.54 5.75
CA LEU A 47 -3.82 -0.62 4.73
C LEU A 47 -2.28 -0.51 4.74
N ASN A 48 -1.67 -0.32 5.92
CA ASN A 48 -0.22 -0.25 6.08
C ASN A 48 0.46 -1.58 5.70
N LEU A 49 -0.13 -2.72 6.05
CA LEU A 49 0.34 -4.04 5.61
C LEU A 49 0.34 -4.16 4.09
N TYR A 50 -0.73 -3.73 3.42
CA TYR A 50 -0.80 -3.75 1.97
C TYR A 50 0.35 -2.92 1.35
N PHE A 51 0.58 -1.71 1.84
CA PHE A 51 1.63 -0.84 1.29
C PHE A 51 3.05 -1.30 1.62
N THR A 52 3.26 -1.98 2.74
CA THR A 52 4.59 -2.51 3.11
C THR A 52 4.90 -3.87 2.47
N THR A 53 3.88 -4.68 2.15
CA THR A 53 4.10 -5.99 1.50
C THR A 53 4.38 -5.89 0.01
N VAL A 54 3.80 -4.90 -0.68
CA VAL A 54 4.06 -4.69 -2.12
C VAL A 54 5.55 -4.46 -2.43
N PRO A 55 6.30 -3.55 -1.80
CA PRO A 55 7.72 -3.37 -2.07
C PRO A 55 8.53 -4.65 -1.80
N ILE A 56 8.16 -5.48 -0.82
CA ILE A 56 8.80 -6.79 -0.60
C ILE A 56 8.63 -7.69 -1.83
N GLN A 57 7.44 -7.69 -2.45
CA GLN A 57 7.22 -8.42 -3.71
C GLN A 57 8.11 -7.87 -4.84
N PHE A 58 8.32 -6.55 -4.92
CA PHE A 58 9.24 -5.94 -5.87
C PHE A 58 10.69 -6.34 -5.63
N VAL A 59 11.15 -6.35 -4.37
CA VAL A 59 12.50 -6.79 -4.00
C VAL A 59 12.69 -8.26 -4.35
N ASN A 60 11.71 -9.11 -4.06
CA ASN A 60 11.77 -10.53 -4.39
C ASN A 60 11.89 -10.76 -5.91
N ARG A 61 11.09 -10.04 -6.70
CA ARG A 61 11.19 -10.07 -8.18
C ARG A 61 12.52 -9.54 -8.68
N TYR A 62 13.04 -8.47 -8.07
CA TYR A 62 14.34 -7.91 -8.40
C TYR A 62 15.46 -8.93 -8.19
N ILE A 63 15.50 -9.59 -7.02
CA ILE A 63 16.51 -10.60 -6.71
C ILE A 63 16.41 -11.76 -7.71
N TYR A 64 15.20 -12.27 -7.94
CA TYR A 64 14.97 -13.36 -8.87
C TYR A 64 15.45 -13.04 -10.30
N LEU A 65 15.13 -11.85 -10.81
CA LEU A 65 15.44 -11.46 -12.19
C LEU A 65 16.90 -11.00 -12.39
N THR A 66 17.57 -10.51 -11.35
CA THR A 66 18.90 -9.90 -11.50
C THR A 66 20.04 -10.75 -10.96
N GLN A 67 19.77 -11.60 -9.98
CA GLN A 67 20.75 -12.49 -9.36
C GLN A 67 20.55 -13.95 -9.78
N PHE A 68 19.49 -14.27 -10.53
CA PHE A 68 19.13 -15.64 -10.91
C PHE A 68 19.02 -16.61 -9.73
N HIS A 69 18.80 -16.06 -8.53
CA HIS A 69 18.64 -16.81 -7.30
C HIS A 69 17.32 -16.44 -6.65
N ALA A 70 16.66 -17.40 -6.02
CA ALA A 70 15.52 -17.10 -5.18
C ALA A 70 16.01 -16.35 -3.94
N MET A 71 15.23 -15.38 -3.47
CA MET A 71 15.48 -14.80 -2.16
C MET A 71 15.43 -15.90 -1.10
N ASP A 72 16.43 -15.94 -0.23
CA ASP A 72 16.43 -16.86 0.89
C ASP A 72 15.15 -16.66 1.72
N ILE A 73 14.51 -17.77 2.08
CA ILE A 73 13.27 -17.80 2.86
C ILE A 73 13.48 -17.08 4.18
N GLU A 74 14.65 -17.23 4.80
CA GLU A 74 14.97 -16.56 6.05
C GLU A 74 14.94 -15.03 5.91
N ILE A 75 15.53 -14.50 4.83
CA ILE A 75 15.55 -13.06 4.53
C ILE A 75 14.12 -12.56 4.23
N HIS A 76 13.37 -13.32 3.44
CA HIS A 76 11.98 -12.99 3.11
C HIS A 76 11.10 -12.93 4.37
N MET A 77 11.24 -13.91 5.27
CA MET A 77 10.51 -13.94 6.54
C MET A 77 10.91 -12.78 7.44
N LYS A 78 12.21 -12.46 7.57
CA LYS A 78 12.66 -11.30 8.36
C LYS A 78 12.08 -9.98 7.86
N MET A 79 12.07 -9.75 6.55
CA MET A 79 11.47 -8.54 5.96
C MET A 79 9.95 -8.50 6.14
N SER A 80 9.27 -9.63 5.99
CA SER A 80 7.82 -9.69 6.15
C SER A 80 7.42 -9.46 7.61
N CYS A 81 8.09 -10.12 8.56
CA CYS A 81 7.86 -9.92 9.99
C CYS A 81 8.15 -8.47 10.42
N SER A 82 9.24 -7.87 9.94
CA SER A 82 9.54 -6.47 10.27
C SER A 82 8.51 -5.50 9.70
N ALA A 83 8.04 -5.73 8.47
CA ALA A 83 6.95 -4.96 7.87
C ALA A 83 5.64 -5.07 8.65
N VAL A 84 5.29 -6.28 9.12
CA VAL A 84 4.10 -6.51 9.95
C VAL A 84 4.21 -5.77 11.28
N ILE A 85 5.35 -5.89 11.98
CA ILE A 85 5.58 -5.21 13.25
C ILE A 85 5.55 -3.69 13.08
N ALA A 86 6.24 -3.15 12.06
CA ALA A 86 6.23 -1.72 11.77
C ALA A 86 4.81 -1.20 11.45
N SER A 87 4.04 -1.95 10.66
CA SER A 87 2.65 -1.61 10.35
C SER A 87 1.76 -1.63 11.60
N ALA A 88 1.97 -2.60 12.50
CA ALA A 88 1.23 -2.70 13.76
C ALA A 88 1.55 -1.51 14.68
N LEU A 89 2.84 -1.20 14.88
CA LEU A 89 3.28 -0.08 15.71
C LEU A 89 2.78 1.27 15.17
N LEU A 90 2.88 1.46 13.85
CA LEU A 90 2.37 2.67 13.21
C LEU A 90 0.86 2.79 13.42
N SER A 91 0.11 1.70 13.26
CA SER A 91 -1.35 1.74 13.45
C SER A 91 -1.74 1.93 14.91
N LEU A 92 -1.04 1.30 15.86
CA LEU A 92 -1.28 1.50 17.30
C LEU A 92 -0.99 2.93 17.74
N SER A 93 -0.08 3.65 17.07
CA SER A 93 0.20 5.05 17.41
C SER A 93 -1.01 5.98 17.19
N ILE A 94 -2.04 5.54 16.47
CA ILE A 94 -3.34 6.23 16.37
C ILE A 94 -3.98 6.37 17.75
N PHE A 95 -3.87 5.36 18.62
CA PHE A 95 -4.37 5.49 19.98
C PHE A 95 -3.72 6.69 20.67
N VAL A 96 -2.43 6.94 20.48
CA VAL A 96 -1.77 8.10 21.10
C VAL A 96 -2.10 9.40 20.36
N ALA A 97 -2.21 9.36 19.03
CA ALA A 97 -2.48 10.54 18.22
C ALA A 97 -3.92 11.07 18.33
N PHE A 98 -4.89 10.18 18.59
CA PHE A 98 -6.31 10.47 18.65
C PHE A 98 -6.93 10.30 20.04
N HIS A 99 -6.17 9.84 21.04
CA HIS A 99 -6.65 9.88 22.42
C HIS A 99 -6.63 11.32 22.93
N ASP A 100 -7.81 11.92 22.96
CA ASP A 100 -8.01 13.21 23.61
C ASP A 100 -8.25 12.99 25.11
N SER A 101 -7.85 13.96 25.94
CA SER A 101 -8.19 13.90 27.36
C SER A 101 -9.71 13.93 27.54
N GLU A 102 -10.22 13.24 28.55
CA GLU A 102 -11.66 13.23 28.87
C GLU A 102 -12.24 14.65 28.98
N GLU A 103 -11.42 15.60 29.46
CA GLU A 103 -11.76 17.03 29.53
C GLU A 103 -11.98 17.66 28.14
N ARG A 104 -11.15 17.34 27.15
CA ARG A 104 -11.31 17.85 25.78
C ARG A 104 -12.47 17.21 25.05
N TYR A 105 -12.72 15.92 25.32
CA TYR A 105 -13.92 15.27 24.82
C TYR A 105 -15.17 15.99 25.34
N LYS A 106 -15.23 16.30 26.65
CA LYS A 106 -16.34 17.07 27.24
C LYS A 106 -16.46 18.49 26.66
N ALA A 107 -15.35 19.20 26.46
CA ALA A 107 -15.36 20.53 25.82
C ALA A 107 -15.80 20.48 24.35
N SER A 108 -15.46 19.39 23.66
CA SER A 108 -15.88 19.12 22.29
C SER A 108 -17.36 18.79 22.20
N LEU A 109 -17.88 18.02 23.17
CA LEU A 109 -19.29 17.72 23.31
C LEU A 109 -20.12 18.99 23.49
N THR A 110 -19.72 19.88 24.41
CA THR A 110 -20.44 21.15 24.63
C THR A 110 -20.39 22.05 23.41
N THR A 111 -19.26 22.06 22.69
CA THR A 111 -19.13 22.80 21.42
C THR A 111 -20.07 22.24 20.35
N LEU A 112 -20.17 20.91 20.22
CA LEU A 112 -21.08 20.28 19.27
C LEU A 112 -22.55 20.50 19.64
N GLN A 113 -22.94 20.36 20.91
CA GLN A 113 -24.30 20.61 21.40
C GLN A 113 -24.77 22.06 21.18
N SER A 114 -23.83 23.00 21.07
CA SER A 114 -24.16 24.40 20.76
C SER A 114 -24.61 24.61 19.31
N ASP A 115 -24.33 23.65 18.43
CA ASP A 115 -24.83 23.66 17.05
C ASP A 115 -26.24 23.06 16.99
N PRO A 116 -27.23 23.76 16.42
CA PRO A 116 -28.60 23.25 16.28
C PRO A 116 -28.68 21.87 15.62
N PHE A 117 -27.70 21.51 14.78
CA PHE A 117 -27.66 20.22 14.10
C PHE A 117 -27.36 19.03 15.03
N TYR A 118 -26.66 19.26 16.15
CA TYR A 118 -26.24 18.22 17.10
C TYR A 118 -26.86 18.42 18.49
N ALA A 119 -27.89 19.27 18.60
CA ALA A 119 -28.49 19.64 19.89
C ALA A 119 -29.22 18.46 20.57
N ASP A 120 -29.88 17.59 19.79
CA ASP A 120 -30.72 16.51 20.32
C ASP A 120 -29.97 15.18 20.46
N GLU A 121 -29.12 14.85 19.48
CA GLU A 121 -28.37 13.59 19.46
C GLU A 121 -26.99 13.79 18.80
N ILE A 122 -25.93 13.41 19.52
CA ILE A 122 -24.57 13.44 18.99
C ILE A 122 -24.13 12.00 18.71
N PRO A 123 -23.85 11.64 17.45
CA PRO A 123 -23.32 10.33 17.13
C PRO A 123 -21.93 10.15 17.76
N PRO A 124 -21.50 8.90 18.06
CA PRO A 124 -20.14 8.65 18.53
C PRO A 124 -19.10 9.31 17.63
N PHE A 125 -18.19 10.07 18.25
CA PHE A 125 -17.17 10.80 17.54
C PHE A 125 -15.80 10.65 18.20
N ILE A 126 -14.76 10.74 17.37
CA ILE A 126 -13.38 10.85 17.81
C ILE A 126 -12.92 12.28 17.49
N THR A 127 -12.26 12.93 18.44
CA THR A 127 -11.66 14.25 18.22
C THR A 127 -10.18 14.13 17.92
N CYS A 128 -9.70 15.03 17.08
CA CYS A 128 -8.28 15.15 16.84
C CYS A 128 -7.90 16.63 16.77
N ASN A 129 -6.94 17.01 17.61
CA ASN A 129 -6.35 18.34 17.54
C ASN A 129 -5.33 18.38 16.40
N ASN A 130 -5.58 19.18 15.37
CA ASN A 130 -4.70 19.29 14.21
C ASN A 130 -3.31 19.89 14.54
N ARG A 131 -3.15 20.49 15.74
CA ARG A 131 -1.87 20.98 16.28
C ARG A 131 -1.18 19.98 17.20
N SER A 132 -1.75 18.79 17.42
CA SER A 132 -1.13 17.76 18.25
C SER A 132 0.20 17.34 17.65
N GLN A 133 1.28 17.42 18.44
CA GLN A 133 2.61 16.94 18.02
C GLN A 133 2.57 15.45 17.65
N PHE A 134 1.78 14.65 18.37
CA PHE A 134 1.62 13.22 18.07
C PHE A 134 0.96 12.99 16.72
N LEU A 135 -0.05 13.78 16.37
CA LEU A 135 -0.70 13.71 15.06
C LEU A 135 0.26 14.11 13.94
N ILE A 136 1.02 15.19 14.14
CA ILE A 136 2.04 15.64 13.19
C ILE A 136 3.10 14.55 12.98
N MET A 137 3.61 13.95 14.07
CA MET A 137 4.56 12.84 14.01
C MET A 137 3.98 11.62 13.30
N TYR A 138 2.70 11.28 13.55
CA TYR A 138 2.01 10.19 12.87
C TYR A 138 1.97 10.40 11.36
N PHE A 139 1.53 11.58 10.90
CA PHE A 139 1.50 11.89 9.47
C PHE A 139 2.91 11.94 8.87
N ALA A 140 3.90 12.48 9.59
CA ALA A 140 5.29 12.46 9.16
C ALA A 140 5.81 11.02 8.98
N ALA A 141 5.46 10.09 9.88
CA ALA A 141 5.82 8.69 9.76
C ALA A 141 5.15 8.03 8.55
N ILE A 142 3.88 8.33 8.28
CA ILE A 142 3.15 7.84 7.10
C ILE A 142 3.78 8.36 5.80
N ILE A 143 4.13 9.65 5.73
CA ILE A 143 4.84 10.23 4.56
C ILE A 143 6.19 9.55 4.38
N THR A 144 6.96 9.42 5.46
CA THR A 144 8.30 8.81 5.42
C THR A 144 8.22 7.37 4.92
N LEU A 145 7.24 6.60 5.42
CA LEU A 145 6.96 5.25 4.94
C LEU A 145 6.61 5.26 3.46
N ALA A 146 5.71 6.14 3.03
CA ALA A 146 5.33 6.27 1.63
C ALA A 146 6.56 6.54 0.77
N ILE A 147 7.36 7.57 1.08
CA ILE A 147 8.58 7.91 0.33
C ILE A 147 9.55 6.72 0.27
N ALA A 148 9.77 6.03 1.39
CA ALA A 148 10.65 4.86 1.44
C ALA A 148 10.16 3.73 0.53
N VAL A 149 8.87 3.40 0.60
CA VAL A 149 8.22 2.38 -0.24
C VAL A 149 8.32 2.76 -1.72
N GLY A 150 7.99 4.01 -2.06
CA GLY A 150 8.08 4.53 -3.42
C GLY A 150 9.52 4.48 -3.95
N GLY A 151 10.49 4.86 -3.13
CA GLY A 151 11.91 4.81 -3.45
C GLY A 151 12.39 3.38 -3.75
N VAL A 152 12.04 2.40 -2.90
CA VAL A 152 12.37 0.98 -3.11
C VAL A 152 11.77 0.47 -4.41
N ILE A 153 10.49 0.77 -4.66
CA ILE A 153 9.80 0.35 -5.88
C ILE A 153 10.47 0.94 -7.14
N VAL A 154 10.74 2.25 -7.16
CA VAL A 154 11.40 2.93 -8.29
C VAL A 154 12.81 2.38 -8.50
N TYR A 155 13.57 2.18 -7.41
CA TYR A 155 14.91 1.61 -7.45
C TYR A 155 14.91 0.20 -8.06
N CYS A 156 14.10 -0.71 -7.53
CA CYS A 156 14.00 -2.08 -8.03
C CYS A 156 13.60 -2.10 -9.51
N ASN A 157 12.62 -1.28 -9.90
CA ASN A 157 12.18 -1.17 -11.29
C ASN A 157 13.30 -0.74 -12.24
N LYS A 158 14.01 0.34 -11.88
CA LYS A 158 15.11 0.86 -12.69
C LYS A 158 16.18 -0.21 -12.89
N HIS A 159 16.58 -0.89 -11.82
CA HIS A 159 17.60 -1.92 -11.90
C HIS A 159 17.16 -3.17 -12.67
N VAL A 160 15.91 -3.61 -12.53
CA VAL A 160 15.34 -4.70 -13.35
C VAL A 160 15.37 -4.30 -14.83
N TYR A 161 14.92 -3.08 -15.16
CA TYR A 161 14.93 -2.58 -16.54
C TYR A 161 16.34 -2.52 -17.14
N ASP A 162 17.31 -2.00 -16.39
CA ASP A 162 18.71 -1.90 -16.82
C ASP A 162 19.40 -3.25 -16.98
N ARG A 163 18.97 -4.27 -16.22
CA ARG A 163 19.47 -5.65 -16.40
C ARG A 163 18.80 -6.29 -17.62
N LEU A 164 17.49 -6.18 -17.76
CA LEU A 164 16.76 -6.72 -18.91
C LEU A 164 17.26 -6.13 -20.23
N SER A 165 17.53 -4.82 -20.29
CA SER A 165 18.03 -4.16 -21.49
C SER A 165 19.41 -4.67 -21.92
N ARG A 166 20.29 -4.99 -20.97
CA ARG A 166 21.62 -5.55 -21.23
C ARG A 166 21.54 -7.00 -21.73
N ILE A 167 20.72 -7.82 -21.09
CA ILE A 167 20.66 -9.26 -21.41
C ILE A 167 19.75 -9.53 -22.63
N LYS A 168 18.95 -8.55 -23.08
CA LYS A 168 18.08 -8.63 -24.27
C LYS A 168 18.78 -9.14 -25.53
N LYS A 169 20.10 -8.90 -25.67
CA LYS A 169 20.89 -9.37 -26.81
C LYS A 169 21.19 -10.88 -26.77
N PHE A 170 21.17 -11.49 -25.59
CA PHE A 170 21.59 -12.88 -25.35
C PHE A 170 20.41 -13.82 -25.08
N ILE A 171 19.20 -13.28 -24.88
CA ILE A 171 18.01 -14.05 -24.52
C ILE A 171 17.11 -14.28 -25.74
N ARG A 172 16.47 -15.46 -25.79
CA ARG A 172 15.46 -15.83 -26.79
C ARG A 172 14.33 -14.78 -26.85
N LYS A 173 13.84 -14.49 -28.06
CA LYS A 173 12.78 -13.49 -28.31
C LYS A 173 11.52 -13.70 -27.45
N ASP A 174 11.19 -14.95 -27.13
CA ASP A 174 10.01 -15.30 -26.32
C ASP A 174 10.18 -14.88 -24.85
N THR A 175 11.34 -15.14 -24.26
CA THR A 175 11.68 -14.74 -22.90
C THR A 175 11.78 -13.22 -22.76
N VAL A 176 12.25 -12.52 -23.80
CA VAL A 176 12.24 -11.03 -23.83
C VAL A 176 10.81 -10.49 -23.75
N LYS A 177 9.85 -11.09 -24.48
CA LYS A 177 8.44 -10.70 -24.41
C LYS A 177 7.86 -10.94 -23.02
N ALA A 178 8.17 -12.07 -22.38
CA ALA A 178 7.73 -12.36 -21.02
C ALA A 178 8.31 -11.36 -20.01
N ALA A 179 9.60 -11.04 -20.11
CA ALA A 179 10.25 -10.04 -19.27
C ALA A 179 9.66 -8.63 -19.45
N GLN A 180 9.36 -8.25 -20.69
CA GLN A 180 8.69 -6.98 -21.00
C GLN A 180 7.27 -6.94 -20.40
N GLN A 181 6.53 -8.05 -20.46
CA GLN A 181 5.21 -8.14 -19.81
C GLN A 181 5.31 -7.96 -18.30
N ILE A 182 6.28 -8.63 -17.65
CA ILE A 182 6.53 -8.47 -16.21
C ILE A 182 6.87 -7.01 -15.89
N SER A 183 7.74 -6.36 -16.68
CA SER A 183 8.08 -4.96 -16.50
C SER A 183 6.86 -4.03 -16.63
N ASN A 184 5.98 -4.27 -17.60
CA ASN A 184 4.74 -3.51 -17.75
C ASN A 184 3.82 -3.68 -16.54
N VAL A 185 3.68 -4.91 -16.01
CA VAL A 185 2.94 -5.17 -14.78
C VAL A 185 3.51 -4.35 -13.63
N LEU A 186 4.83 -4.40 -13.42
CA LEU A 186 5.48 -3.65 -12.35
C LEU A 186 5.20 -2.14 -12.48
N ILE A 187 5.32 -1.55 -13.67
CA ILE A 187 5.06 -0.12 -13.90
C ILE A 187 3.62 0.25 -13.53
N VAL A 188 2.64 -0.57 -13.95
CA VAL A 188 1.23 -0.34 -13.60
C VAL A 188 1.03 -0.44 -12.10
N GLN A 189 1.66 -1.39 -11.42
CA GLN A 189 1.58 -1.51 -9.96
C GLN A 189 2.17 -0.27 -9.26
N VAL A 190 3.27 0.30 -9.75
CA VAL A 190 3.81 1.57 -9.23
C VAL A 190 2.79 2.70 -9.42
N PHE A 191 2.20 2.78 -10.62
CA PHE A 191 1.23 3.82 -10.94
C PHE A 191 -0.02 3.73 -10.06
N VAL A 192 -0.52 2.51 -9.81
CA VAL A 192 -1.63 2.27 -8.89
C VAL A 192 -1.27 2.75 -7.48
N MET A 193 -0.05 2.49 -6.99
CA MET A 193 0.38 3.02 -5.70
C MET A 193 0.43 4.56 -5.70
N LEU A 194 1.02 5.18 -6.72
CA LEU A 194 1.12 6.64 -6.80
C LEU A 194 -0.26 7.31 -6.81
N VAL A 195 -1.19 6.80 -7.62
CA VAL A 195 -2.51 7.40 -7.81
C VAL A 195 -3.46 7.10 -6.67
N PHE A 196 -3.49 5.86 -6.16
CA PHE A 196 -4.48 5.45 -5.17
C PHE A 196 -3.99 5.59 -3.72
N TYR A 197 -2.68 5.78 -3.49
CA TYR A 197 -2.13 5.95 -2.15
C TYR A 197 -1.42 7.29 -1.94
N PHE A 198 -0.39 7.60 -2.73
CA PHE A 198 0.40 8.81 -2.50
C PHE A 198 -0.41 10.08 -2.73
N ALA A 199 -1.11 10.17 -3.87
CA ALA A 199 -1.89 11.36 -4.19
C ALA A 199 -2.99 11.64 -3.14
N PRO A 200 -3.82 10.66 -2.74
CA PRO A 200 -4.81 10.89 -1.69
C PRO A 200 -4.18 11.19 -0.33
N THR A 201 -3.06 10.57 0.01
CA THR A 201 -2.35 10.87 1.27
C THR A 201 -1.83 12.30 1.29
N ILE A 202 -1.24 12.79 0.19
CA ILE A 202 -0.77 14.17 0.07
C ILE A 202 -1.94 15.15 0.15
N VAL A 203 -3.06 14.87 -0.53
CA VAL A 203 -4.26 15.70 -0.48
C VAL A 203 -4.84 15.73 0.95
N LEU A 204 -4.91 14.58 1.62
CA LEU A 204 -5.40 14.49 2.99
C LEU A 204 -4.55 15.36 3.93
N ILE A 205 -3.23 15.20 3.86
CA ILE A 205 -2.30 15.93 4.71
C ILE A 205 -2.35 17.43 4.40
N GLY A 206 -2.33 17.80 3.11
CA GLY A 206 -2.48 19.18 2.68
C GLY A 206 -3.78 19.80 3.20
N GLY A 207 -4.89 19.05 3.17
CA GLY A 207 -6.16 19.47 3.74
C GLY A 207 -6.11 19.69 5.25
N VAL A 208 -5.46 18.77 6.00
CA VAL A 208 -5.31 18.89 7.46
C VAL A 208 -4.51 20.15 7.80
N TYR A 209 -3.41 20.39 7.08
CA TYR A 209 -2.56 21.56 7.30
C TYR A 209 -3.21 22.88 6.91
N THR A 210 -3.96 22.91 5.81
CA THR A 210 -4.62 24.13 5.33
C THR A 210 -5.93 24.43 6.06
N SER A 211 -6.37 23.56 6.98
CA SER A 211 -7.62 23.70 7.73
C SER A 211 -8.81 23.96 6.80
N LEU A 212 -8.88 23.23 5.67
CA LEU A 212 -10.01 23.33 4.76
C LEU A 212 -11.30 23.09 5.54
N SER A 213 -12.27 23.98 5.38
CA SER A 213 -13.51 23.96 6.16
C SER A 213 -14.35 22.69 5.97
N ASP A 214 -14.16 21.95 4.86
CA ASP A 214 -14.87 20.71 4.54
C ASP A 214 -13.90 19.51 4.38
N MET A 215 -13.12 19.24 5.43
CA MET A 215 -12.31 18.00 5.50
C MET A 215 -13.16 16.73 5.35
N THR A 216 -14.46 16.82 5.63
CA THR A 216 -15.47 15.79 5.39
C THR A 216 -15.51 15.31 3.96
N VAL A 217 -15.62 16.24 3.01
CA VAL A 217 -15.74 15.89 1.59
C VAL A 217 -14.43 15.25 1.12
N VAL A 218 -13.31 15.79 1.61
CA VAL A 218 -11.96 15.27 1.33
C VAL A 218 -11.82 13.84 1.84
N LEU A 219 -12.19 13.56 3.10
CA LEU A 219 -12.10 12.22 3.70
C LEU A 219 -13.08 11.22 3.06
N MET A 220 -14.32 11.65 2.77
CA MET A 220 -15.32 10.82 2.08
C MET A 220 -14.87 10.40 0.68
N LEU A 221 -14.07 11.21 -0.01
CA LEU A 221 -13.52 10.86 -1.32
C LEU A 221 -12.24 10.03 -1.20
N ILE A 222 -11.37 10.35 -0.24
CA ILE A 222 -10.05 9.72 -0.12
C ILE A 222 -10.14 8.28 0.40
N ILE A 223 -10.98 8.01 1.41
CA ILE A 223 -11.05 6.68 2.03
C ILE A 223 -11.46 5.60 1.01
N PRO A 224 -12.52 5.78 0.20
CA PRO A 224 -12.88 4.81 -0.85
C PRO A 224 -11.78 4.64 -1.89
N VAL A 225 -11.08 5.71 -2.27
CA VAL A 225 -9.96 5.63 -3.23
C VAL A 225 -8.83 4.76 -2.67
N LEU A 226 -8.47 4.94 -1.40
CA LEU A 226 -7.46 4.11 -0.73
C LEU A 226 -7.91 2.63 -0.67
N GLN A 227 -9.20 2.37 -0.42
CA GLN A 227 -9.79 1.03 -0.39
C GLN A 227 -9.82 0.35 -1.76
N LEU A 228 -9.88 1.12 -2.85
CA LEU A 228 -9.82 0.58 -4.20
C LEU A 228 -8.40 0.16 -4.60
N ALA A 229 -7.35 0.60 -3.90
CA ALA A 229 -5.97 0.30 -4.30
C ALA A 229 -5.67 -1.21 -4.40
N PRO A 230 -6.04 -2.07 -3.43
CA PRO A 230 -5.84 -3.51 -3.55
C PRO A 230 -6.68 -4.14 -4.67
N VAL A 231 -7.91 -3.66 -4.87
CA VAL A 231 -8.83 -4.14 -5.92
C VAL A 231 -8.26 -3.83 -7.29
N VAL A 232 -7.88 -2.57 -7.53
CA VAL A 232 -7.29 -2.11 -8.79
C VAL A 232 -5.97 -2.83 -9.06
N ASN A 233 -5.13 -3.05 -8.03
CA ASN A 233 -3.90 -3.81 -8.19
C ASN A 233 -4.16 -5.28 -8.60
N ALA A 234 -5.15 -5.93 -7.99
CA ALA A 234 -5.55 -7.29 -8.36
C ALA A 234 -6.10 -7.36 -9.80
N VAL A 235 -6.99 -6.43 -10.16
CA VAL A 235 -7.53 -6.32 -11.53
C VAL A 235 -6.43 -6.04 -12.55
N ALA A 236 -5.50 -5.14 -12.24
CA ALA A 236 -4.35 -4.85 -13.09
C ALA A 236 -3.49 -6.11 -13.32
N ALA A 237 -3.21 -6.88 -12.27
CA ALA A 237 -2.46 -8.13 -12.39
C ALA A 237 -3.19 -9.14 -13.30
N ILE A 238 -4.50 -9.31 -13.13
CA ILE A 238 -5.34 -10.21 -13.94
C ILE A 238 -5.33 -9.81 -15.42
N VAL A 239 -5.51 -8.52 -15.72
CA VAL A 239 -5.62 -8.01 -17.10
C VAL A 239 -4.28 -8.08 -17.83
N LEU A 240 -3.17 -7.78 -17.14
CA LEU A 240 -1.85 -7.67 -17.73
C LEU A 240 -1.14 -9.02 -17.88
N ILE A 241 -1.36 -9.97 -16.96
CA ILE A 241 -0.72 -11.29 -17.02
C ILE A 241 -1.54 -12.19 -17.94
N LYS A 242 -0.98 -12.47 -19.12
CA LYS A 242 -1.61 -13.29 -20.16
C LYS A 242 -2.15 -14.63 -19.64
N CYS A 243 -1.39 -15.32 -18.78
CA CYS A 243 -1.83 -16.60 -18.20
C CYS A 243 -3.12 -16.48 -17.37
N TYR A 244 -3.30 -15.40 -16.61
CA TYR A 244 -4.55 -15.19 -15.86
C TYR A 244 -5.69 -14.86 -16.78
N ARG A 245 -5.46 -14.01 -17.78
CA ARG A 245 -6.46 -13.66 -18.79
C ARG A 245 -6.93 -14.89 -19.56
N GLU A 246 -6.02 -15.73 -20.05
CA GLU A 246 -6.35 -16.96 -20.77
C GLU A 246 -7.13 -17.95 -19.91
N ARG A 247 -6.79 -18.08 -18.63
CA ARG A 247 -7.56 -18.90 -17.68
C ARG A 247 -8.98 -18.36 -17.41
N MET A 248 -9.17 -17.05 -17.45
CA MET A 248 -10.48 -16.43 -17.25
C MET A 248 -11.36 -16.49 -18.51
N THR A 249 -10.77 -16.31 -19.71
CA THR A 249 -11.51 -16.31 -20.98
C THR A 249 -11.75 -17.72 -21.54
N CYS A 250 -10.91 -18.69 -21.19
CA CYS A 250 -11.12 -20.09 -21.56
C CYS A 250 -11.98 -20.77 -20.47
N ASN A 251 -13.29 -20.82 -20.71
CA ASN A 251 -14.21 -21.68 -19.97
C ASN A 251 -13.63 -23.10 -19.83
N GLY A 252 -13.73 -23.65 -18.62
CA GLY A 252 -13.16 -24.95 -18.26
C GLY A 252 -13.54 -26.06 -19.23
N VAL A 253 -12.61 -27.03 -19.38
CA VAL A 253 -12.88 -28.49 -19.31
C VAL A 253 -11.63 -29.31 -19.66
N ASN A 254 -10.63 -28.79 -20.42
CA ASN A 254 -9.53 -29.68 -20.91
C ASN A 254 -8.07 -29.28 -20.64
N SER A 255 -7.76 -28.16 -19.98
CA SER A 255 -6.37 -27.65 -19.89
C SER A 255 -5.61 -28.02 -18.60
N VAL A 256 -6.26 -28.55 -17.56
CA VAL A 256 -5.62 -28.74 -16.23
C VAL A 256 -4.67 -29.93 -16.21
N THR A 257 -4.78 -30.87 -17.15
CA THR A 257 -3.97 -32.11 -17.16
C THR A 257 -2.59 -31.98 -17.80
N ASN A 258 -2.29 -30.92 -18.56
CA ASN A 258 -1.01 -30.83 -19.28
C ASN A 258 0.04 -29.92 -18.60
N PHE A 259 -0.36 -28.95 -17.78
CA PHE A 259 0.61 -28.00 -17.19
C PHE A 259 1.51 -28.64 -16.11
N GLY A 260 1.01 -29.64 -15.38
CA GLY A 260 1.84 -30.41 -14.45
C GLY A 260 2.80 -31.38 -15.14
N ARG A 261 2.56 -31.70 -16.42
CA ARG A 261 3.40 -32.61 -17.20
C ARG A 261 4.50 -31.85 -17.94
N ASP A 262 4.23 -30.63 -18.42
CA ASP A 262 5.23 -29.81 -19.11
C ASP A 262 6.28 -29.21 -18.15
N ILE A 263 5.93 -28.89 -16.90
CA ILE A 263 6.93 -28.43 -15.89
C ILE A 263 7.83 -29.58 -15.41
N VAL A 264 7.37 -30.82 -15.46
CA VAL A 264 8.14 -32.01 -15.03
C VAL A 264 8.87 -32.68 -16.20
N SER A 265 8.41 -32.53 -17.45
CA SER A 265 9.09 -33.09 -18.61
C SER A 265 10.12 -32.16 -19.25
N GLU A 266 10.03 -30.86 -19.00
CA GLU A 266 11.10 -29.93 -19.34
C GLU A 266 12.09 -29.89 -18.16
N ASN A 267 12.95 -30.93 -18.10
CA ASN A 267 14.33 -30.75 -17.69
C ASN A 267 14.96 -29.71 -18.64
N VAL A 268 14.54 -28.45 -18.49
CA VAL A 268 15.34 -27.31 -18.94
C VAL A 268 16.51 -27.33 -17.97
N SER A 269 17.53 -28.11 -18.35
CA SER A 269 18.90 -27.75 -18.07
C SER A 269 19.05 -26.32 -18.57
N ILE A 270 18.73 -25.34 -17.72
CA ILE A 270 19.32 -24.02 -17.80
C ILE A 270 20.80 -24.38 -17.75
N PRO A 271 21.56 -24.24 -18.85
CA PRO A 271 22.98 -24.48 -18.77
C PRO A 271 23.45 -23.61 -17.60
N PRO A 272 24.17 -24.16 -16.61
CA PRO A 272 24.76 -23.32 -15.60
C PRO A 272 25.48 -22.22 -16.39
N PHE A 273 25.10 -20.97 -16.13
CA PHE A 273 25.95 -19.86 -16.52
C PHE A 273 27.23 -20.08 -15.72
N GLU A 274 28.13 -20.89 -16.27
CA GLU A 274 29.55 -20.72 -16.04
C GLU A 274 29.80 -19.28 -16.43
N CYS A 275 29.85 -18.41 -15.43
CA CYS A 275 30.70 -17.25 -15.51
C CYS A 275 32.09 -17.84 -15.81
N GLU A 276 32.45 -17.91 -17.09
CA GLU A 276 33.84 -17.82 -17.50
C GLU A 276 34.38 -16.57 -16.81
N ALA A 277 34.99 -16.81 -15.66
CA ALA A 277 35.90 -15.86 -15.07
C ALA A 277 36.95 -15.64 -16.14
N ASP A 278 36.94 -14.43 -16.70
CA ASP A 278 37.93 -13.91 -17.63
C ASP A 278 39.28 -13.85 -16.87
N GLN A 279 39.91 -15.01 -16.68
CA GLN A 279 41.31 -15.14 -16.33
C GLN A 279 42.12 -14.90 -17.60
N ARG A 280 42.23 -13.63 -17.98
CA ARG A 280 43.39 -13.14 -18.74
C ARG A 280 44.08 -12.07 -17.92
N VAL A 281 44.80 -12.53 -16.90
CA VAL A 281 45.99 -11.81 -16.44
C VAL A 281 47.07 -12.13 -17.48
N PRO A 282 47.58 -11.15 -18.26
CA PRO A 282 48.74 -11.39 -19.10
C PRO A 282 49.93 -11.70 -18.19
N SER A 283 50.55 -12.85 -18.43
CA SER A 283 51.87 -13.17 -17.88
C SER A 283 52.85 -12.11 -18.38
N VAL A 284 53.31 -11.27 -17.45
CA VAL A 284 54.45 -10.39 -17.66
C VAL A 284 55.68 -11.29 -17.65
N ASP A 285 56.31 -11.43 -18.82
CA ASP A 285 57.63 -12.05 -18.96
C ASP A 285 58.66 -11.17 -18.23
N GLU A 286 59.04 -11.56 -17.02
CA GLU A 286 60.31 -11.13 -16.42
C GLU A 286 61.43 -11.97 -17.02
N SER A 287 61.93 -11.54 -18.18
CA SER A 287 63.23 -11.98 -18.68
C SER A 287 63.89 -10.93 -19.58
N THR A 288 64.26 -9.77 -19.03
CA THR A 288 65.48 -9.05 -19.49
C THR A 288 65.88 -7.91 -18.55
N VAL A 289 67.14 -8.02 -18.05
CA VAL A 289 68.01 -7.03 -17.39
C VAL A 289 67.77 -6.73 -15.92
#